data_AF-A0AA41Z3Z9-F1
#
_entry.id   AF-A0AA41Z3Z9-F1
#
_cell.length_a   1.000
_cell.length_b   1.000
_cell.length_c   1.000
_cell.angle_alpha   90.00
_cell.angle_beta   90.00
_cell.angle_gamma   90.00
#
_symmetry.space_group_name_H-M   'P 1'
#
loop_
_entity.id
_entity.type
_entity.pdbx_description
1 polymer ?
#
loop_
_entity_poly.entity_id
_entity_poly.type
_entity_poly.pdbx_seq_one_letter_code
_entity_poly.pdbx_strand_id
1 'polypeptide(L)'
;MIRRREARLVAEALHARYEPMRAVVLISRVLQKALFAGRSDEVVFWALVHAHYRGGELSDSTEAQLAAFRDCILPDDDEAT
;
A
#
# COMPACT_ATOMS: atom_id res chain seq x y z
N MET A 1 -2.10 0.40 -12.32
CA MET A 1 -2.01 1.83 -11.95
C MET A 1 -2.25 1.92 -10.46
N ILE A 2 -1.28 2.38 -9.67
CA ILE A 2 -1.31 2.25 -8.20
C ILE A 2 -1.81 3.55 -7.58
N ARG A 3 -2.89 3.49 -6.78
CA ARG A 3 -3.53 4.64 -6.13
C ARG A 3 -3.17 4.66 -4.65
N ARG A 4 -2.31 5.60 -4.26
CA ARG A 4 -1.70 5.65 -2.92
C ARG A 4 -2.74 5.98 -1.84
N ARG A 5 -3.64 6.94 -2.11
CA ARG A 5 -4.79 7.26 -1.26
C ARG A 5 -5.70 6.07 -0.96
N GLU A 6 -5.99 5.25 -1.97
CA GLU A 6 -6.84 4.05 -1.77
C GLU A 6 -6.16 3.04 -0.84
N ALA A 7 -4.85 2.84 -0.99
CA ALA A 7 -4.09 1.96 -0.11
C ALA A 7 -4.12 2.44 1.36
N ARG A 8 -4.00 3.76 1.57
CA ARG A 8 -4.14 4.37 2.90
C ARG A 8 -5.54 4.18 3.48
N LEU A 9 -6.59 4.46 2.71
CA LEU A 9 -7.98 4.27 3.16
C LEU A 9 -8.27 2.81 3.53
N VAL A 10 -7.76 1.85 2.75
CA VAL A 10 -7.88 0.42 3.08
C VAL A 10 -7.12 0.09 4.36
N ALA A 11 -5.92 0.63 4.57
CA ALA A 11 -5.18 0.44 5.81
C ALA A 11 -5.91 0.98 7.04
N GLU A 12 -6.48 2.18 6.96
CA GLU A 12 -7.30 2.79 8.01
C GLU A 12 -8.56 1.97 8.31
N ALA A 13 -9.24 1.48 7.27
CA ALA A 13 -10.40 0.61 7.42
C ALA A 13 -10.05 -0.75 8.08
N LEU A 14 -8.88 -1.31 7.78
CA LEU A 14 -8.39 -2.53 8.40
C LEU A 14 -8.09 -2.33 9.89
N HIS A 15 -7.49 -1.19 10.25
CA HIS A 15 -7.24 -0.79 11.65
C HIS A 15 -8.54 -0.70 12.44
N ALA A 16 -9.55 -0.05 11.88
CA ALA A 16 -10.83 0.13 12.54
C ALA A 16 -11.63 -1.18 12.70
N ARG A 17 -11.39 -2.18 11.84
CA ARG A 17 -12.26 -3.37 11.74
C ARG A 17 -11.68 -4.62 12.38
N TYR A 18 -10.36 -4.75 12.48
CA TYR A 18 -9.73 -6.00 12.88
C TYR A 18 -8.65 -5.79 13.95
N GLU A 19 -8.54 -6.76 14.85
CA GLU A 19 -7.38 -6.87 15.75
C GLU A 19 -6.05 -6.88 14.97
N PRO A 20 -4.97 -6.29 15.49
CA PRO A 20 -3.74 -6.06 14.73
C PRO A 20 -3.16 -7.28 14.03
N MET A 21 -3.08 -8.42 14.74
CA MET A 21 -2.57 -9.65 14.15
C MET A 21 -3.45 -10.16 13.01
N ARG A 22 -4.78 -10.02 13.14
CA ARG A 22 -5.73 -10.49 12.12
C ARG A 22 -5.63 -9.64 10.85
N ALA A 23 -5.53 -8.32 10.98
CA ALA A 23 -5.32 -7.43 9.85
C ALA A 23 -4.02 -7.75 9.10
N VAL A 24 -2.91 -7.94 9.81
CA VAL A 24 -1.61 -8.28 9.21
C VAL A 24 -1.65 -9.61 8.46
N VAL A 25 -2.33 -10.62 9.01
CA VAL A 25 -2.53 -11.92 8.34
C VAL A 25 -3.36 -11.75 7.06
N LEU A 26 -4.42 -10.95 7.09
CA LEU A 26 -5.26 -10.69 5.93
C LEU A 26 -4.46 -9.99 4.82
N ILE A 27 -3.72 -8.92 5.15
CA ILE A 27 -2.86 -8.18 4.22
C ILE A 27 -1.81 -9.10 3.60
N SER A 28 -1.11 -9.89 4.43
CA SER A 28 -0.09 -10.84 3.96
C SER A 28 -0.67 -11.88 3.00
N ARG A 29 -1.87 -12.39 3.30
CA ARG A 29 -2.54 -13.40 2.47
C ARG A 29 -2.93 -12.85 1.09
N VAL A 30 -3.49 -11.65 1.03
CA VAL A 30 -3.88 -11.05 -0.25
C VAL A 30 -2.65 -10.63 -1.07
N LEU A 31 -1.60 -10.14 -0.41
CA LEU A 31 -0.31 -9.86 -1.04
C LEU A 31 0.31 -11.11 -1.66
N GLN A 32 0.39 -12.22 -0.93
CA GLN A 32 0.90 -13.50 -1.44
C GLN A 32 0.05 -14.04 -2.60
N LYS A 33 -1.27 -13.91 -2.52
CA LYS A 33 -2.17 -14.33 -3.61
C LYS A 33 -1.91 -13.51 -4.88
N ALA A 34 -1.73 -12.20 -4.75
CA ALA A 34 -1.38 -11.35 -5.89
C ALA A 34 -0.02 -11.71 -6.48
N LEU A 35 0.97 -11.96 -5.63
CA LEU A 35 2.32 -12.35 -6.02
C LEU A 35 2.33 -13.65 -6.84
N PHE A 36 1.72 -14.71 -6.32
CA PHE A 36 1.67 -15.99 -7.01
C PHE A 36 0.77 -16.00 -8.25
N ALA A 37 -0.16 -15.05 -8.36
CA ALA A 37 -0.97 -14.85 -9.56
C ALA A 37 -0.27 -13.99 -10.62
N GLY A 38 0.94 -13.47 -10.36
CA GLY A 38 1.65 -12.58 -11.29
C GLY A 38 1.00 -11.20 -11.47
N ARG A 39 0.17 -10.75 -10.51
CA ARG A 39 -0.56 -9.48 -10.57
C ARG A 39 0.23 -8.37 -9.87
N SER A 40 1.24 -7.85 -10.57
CA SER A 40 2.22 -6.90 -10.01
C SER A 40 1.59 -5.62 -9.47
N ASP A 41 0.52 -5.13 -10.07
CA ASP A 41 -0.23 -3.96 -9.61
C ASP A 41 -0.89 -4.19 -8.25
N GLU A 42 -1.55 -5.35 -8.07
CA GLU A 42 -2.13 -5.75 -6.79
C GLU A 42 -1.04 -6.00 -5.73
N VAL A 43 0.12 -6.55 -6.11
CA VAL A 43 1.25 -6.73 -5.19
C VAL A 43 1.69 -5.40 -4.60
N VAL A 44 1.93 -4.40 -5.46
CA VAL A 44 2.39 -3.09 -5.00
C VAL A 44 1.31 -2.39 -4.18
N PHE A 45 0.04 -2.50 -4.59
CA PHE A 45 -1.08 -1.99 -3.82
C PHE A 45 -1.11 -2.55 -2.38
N TRP A 46 -1.07 -3.87 -2.21
CA TRP A 46 -1.10 -4.49 -0.87
C TRP A 46 0.17 -4.25 -0.06
N ALA A 47 1.32 -4.06 -0.71
CA ALA A 47 2.55 -3.63 -0.04
C ALA A 47 2.40 -2.21 0.54
N LEU A 48 1.78 -1.28 -0.19
CA LEU A 48 1.48 0.07 0.31
C LEU A 48 0.45 0.05 1.44
N VAL A 49 -0.60 -0.77 1.33
CA VAL A 49 -1.56 -0.99 2.42
C VAL A 49 -0.83 -1.46 3.68
N HIS A 50 0.09 -2.43 3.56
CA HIS A 50 0.87 -2.93 4.68
C HIS A 50 1.74 -1.84 5.32
N ALA A 51 2.40 -1.00 4.51
CA ALA A 51 3.22 0.10 4.99
C ALA A 51 2.39 1.10 5.81
N HIS A 52 1.28 1.59 5.25
CA HIS A 52 0.36 2.50 5.95
C HIS A 52 -0.25 1.84 7.21
N TYR A 53 -0.59 0.55 7.14
CA TYR A 53 -1.15 -0.18 8.27
C TYR A 53 -0.17 -0.26 9.44
N ARG A 54 1.13 -0.37 9.22
CA ARG A 54 2.11 -0.44 10.32
C ARG A 54 2.34 0.90 11.01
N GLY A 55 1.61 1.96 10.63
CA GLY A 55 1.67 3.27 11.27
C GLY A 55 2.95 4.04 10.96
N GLY A 56 3.74 3.56 10.00
CA GLY A 56 4.86 4.31 9.45
C GLY A 56 4.37 5.16 8.29
N GLU A 57 4.72 6.44 8.29
CA GLU A 57 5.08 7.06 7.02
C GLU A 57 6.13 6.16 6.35
N LEU A 58 6.10 6.08 5.02
CA LEU A 58 7.15 5.37 4.32
C LEU A 58 8.48 6.01 4.73
N SER A 59 9.47 5.19 5.09
CA SER A 59 10.77 5.74 5.46
C SER A 59 11.30 6.64 4.34
N ASP A 60 12.04 7.71 4.66
CA ASP A 60 12.60 8.62 3.65
C ASP A 60 13.35 7.87 2.53
N SER A 61 14.00 6.76 2.88
CA SER A 61 14.65 5.86 1.92
C SER A 61 13.65 5.18 0.98
N THR A 62 12.53 4.70 1.50
CA THR A 62 11.45 4.10 0.70
C THR A 62 10.73 5.15 -0.14
N GLU A 63 10.48 6.35 0.40
CA GLU A 63 9.96 7.49 -0.37
C GLU A 63 10.89 7.86 -1.51
N ALA A 64 12.20 7.98 -1.27
CA ALA A 64 13.19 8.29 -2.30
C ALA A 64 13.26 7.19 -3.39
N GLN A 65 13.17 5.92 -3.00
CA GLN A 65 13.09 4.81 -3.95
C GLN A 65 11.80 4.85 -4.76
N LEU A 66 10.65 5.17 -4.14
CA LEU A 66 9.38 5.33 -4.85
C LEU A 66 9.40 6.55 -5.77
N ALA A 67 10.08 7.63 -5.39
CA ALA A 67 10.27 8.81 -6.23
C ALA A 67 11.04 8.49 -7.52
N ALA A 68 11.96 7.51 -7.49
CA ALA A 68 12.61 7.02 -8.71
C ALA A 68 11.64 6.30 -9.67
N PHE A 69 10.50 5.84 -9.16
CA PHE A 69 9.40 5.24 -9.94
C PHE A 69 8.24 6.21 -10.16
N ARG A 70 8.43 7.51 -9.91
CA ARG A 70 7.41 8.56 -10.07
C ARG A 70 6.65 8.46 -11.39
N ASP A 71 7.35 8.23 -12.50
CA ASP A 71 6.73 8.18 -13.83
C ASP A 71 5.78 6.97 -14.01
N CYS A 72 5.88 5.99 -13.11
CA CYS A 72 5.06 4.78 -13.08
C CYS A 72 4.00 4.80 -11.96
N ILE A 73 4.02 5.80 -11.07
CA ILE A 73 3.13 5.94 -9.92
C ILE A 73 2.27 7.18 -10.15
N LEU A 74 0.94 7.02 -10.16
CA LEU A 74 0.10 8.20 -10.23
C LEU A 74 0.17 8.99 -8.92
N PRO A 75 0.40 10.32 -8.97
CA PRO A 75 0.21 11.17 -7.81
C PRO A 75 -1.26 11.15 -7.38
N ASP A 76 -1.50 11.38 -6.09
CA ASP A 76 -2.85 11.54 -5.58
C ASP A 76 -3.45 12.86 -6.13
N ASP A 77 -4.76 12.87 -6.41
CA ASP A 77 -5.46 14.01 -7.05
C ASP A 77 -5.32 15.36 -6.30
N ASP A 78 -4.87 15.35 -5.04
CA ASP A 78 -4.73 16.52 -4.18
C ASP A 78 -3.38 17.28 -4.33
N GLU A 79 -2.40 16.76 -5.08
CA GLU A 79 -1.12 17.47 -5.36
C GLU A 79 -1.16 18.36 -6.62
N ALA A 80 -2.31 18.48 -7.27
CA ALA A 80 -2.49 19.25 -8.51
C ALA A 80 -3.01 20.69 -8.28
N THR A 81 -2.96 21.22 -7.06
CA THR A 81 -3.38 22.61 -6.75
C THR A 81 -2.23 23.46 -6.22
#